data_AF-T2IEZ7-F1
#
_entry.id   AF-T2IEZ7-F1
#
_cell.length_a   1.000
_cell.length_b   1.000
_cell.length_c   1.000
_cell.angle_alpha   90.00
_cell.angle_beta   90.00
_cell.angle_gamma   90.00
#
_symmetry.space_group_name_H-M   'P 1'
#
loop_
_entity.id
_entity.type
_entity.pdbx_description
1 polymer ?
#
loop_
_entity_poly.entity_id
_entity_poly.type
_entity_poly.pdbx_seq_one_letter_code
_entity_poly.pdbx_strand_id
1 'polypeptide(L)'
;MTQTITVQLDHIAALDITPVREIIEPILEKKAIATLEQTLSFEIQYPREPNDPRELSEIPEVRLWFVRLDTIYPWLPFVLDAKQGELPRYTAMLVPHQFNRVEGIQYNPEALEIFVMNKLFVLSDWLQKQGLYSQFRLKSLAQLFGYDIDDSFFAMIKNNY
;
A
#
# COMPACT_ATOMS: atom_id res chain seq x y z
N MET A 1 1.20 10.22 -15.12
CA MET A 1 2.67 10.06 -14.97
C MET A 1 2.87 9.38 -13.64
N THR A 2 3.67 8.33 -13.57
CA THR A 2 3.97 7.62 -12.32
C THR A 2 5.06 8.39 -11.57
N GLN A 3 4.86 8.64 -10.28
CA GLN A 3 5.83 9.22 -9.36
C GLN A 3 6.58 8.08 -8.69
N THR A 4 7.89 8.00 -8.91
CA THR A 4 8.73 6.94 -8.31
C THR A 4 9.52 7.49 -7.12
N ILE A 5 9.51 6.74 -6.01
CA ILE A 5 10.37 6.99 -4.84
C ILE A 5 11.48 5.94 -4.85
N THR A 6 12.73 6.39 -4.88
CA THR A 6 13.90 5.50 -4.76
C THR A 6 14.19 5.22 -3.28
N VAL A 7 14.24 3.94 -2.92
CA VAL A 7 14.55 3.45 -1.57
C VAL A 7 15.89 2.74 -1.62
N GLN A 8 16.92 3.39 -1.09
CA GLN A 8 18.27 2.86 -0.98
C GLN A 8 18.43 1.93 0.24
N LEU A 9 19.52 1.16 0.25
CA LEU A 9 19.83 0.19 1.30
C LEU A 9 19.96 0.84 2.70
N ASP A 10 20.55 2.02 2.79
CA ASP A 10 20.68 2.78 4.04
C ASP A 10 19.32 3.17 4.63
N HIS A 11 18.36 3.57 3.78
CA HIS A 11 16.99 3.82 4.20
C HIS A 11 16.36 2.55 4.82
N ILE A 12 16.57 1.39 4.21
CA ILE A 12 16.05 0.10 4.70
C ILE A 12 16.70 -0.28 6.03
N ALA A 13 18.04 -0.20 6.11
CA ALA A 13 18.80 -0.58 7.30
C ALA A 13 18.47 0.30 8.52
N ALA A 14 18.16 1.58 8.30
CA ALA A 14 17.82 2.53 9.36
C ALA A 14 16.31 2.65 9.63
N LEU A 15 15.46 1.91 8.91
CA LEU A 15 14.00 2.12 8.88
C LEU A 15 13.61 3.57 8.60
N ASP A 16 14.42 4.25 7.79
CA ASP A 16 14.25 5.65 7.45
C ASP A 16 13.24 5.81 6.31
N ILE A 17 12.16 6.52 6.61
CA ILE A 17 11.07 6.80 5.67
C ILE A 17 11.16 8.22 5.09
N THR A 18 12.25 8.95 5.35
CA THR A 18 12.48 10.30 4.82
C THR A 18 12.27 10.41 3.31
N PRO A 19 12.68 9.45 2.45
CA PRO A 19 12.41 9.50 1.02
C PRO A 19 10.92 9.57 0.66
N VAL A 20 10.06 8.96 1.50
CA VAL A 20 8.60 9.05 1.32
C VAL A 20 8.09 10.38 1.85
N ARG A 21 8.57 10.80 3.02
CA ARG A 21 8.18 12.05 3.65
C ARG A 21 8.43 13.27 2.76
N GLU A 22 9.59 13.32 2.11
CA GLU A 22 9.99 14.43 1.23
C GLU A 22 9.05 14.59 0.02
N ILE A 23 8.41 13.51 -0.43
CA ILE A 23 7.43 13.55 -1.52
C ILE A 23 6.01 13.79 -0.97
N ILE A 24 5.62 13.09 0.09
CA ILE A 24 4.25 13.07 0.59
C ILE A 24 3.88 14.33 1.38
N GLU A 25 4.71 14.77 2.32
CA GLU A 25 4.34 15.89 3.22
C GLU A 25 4.07 17.20 2.48
N PRO A 26 4.90 17.65 1.51
CA PRO A 26 4.62 18.89 0.80
C PRO A 26 3.30 18.86 0.02
N ILE A 27 2.84 17.67 -0.40
CA ILE A 27 1.58 17.48 -1.12
C ILE A 27 0.41 17.48 -0.14
N LEU A 28 0.57 16.87 1.03
CA LEU A 28 -0.42 16.91 2.12
C LEU A 28 -0.63 18.34 2.63
N GLU A 29 0.45 19.09 2.87
CA GLU A 29 0.40 20.49 3.31
C GLU A 29 -0.40 21.36 2.33
N LYS A 30 -0.25 21.09 1.03
CA LYS A 30 -0.99 21.77 -0.05
C LYS A 30 -2.39 21.22 -0.28
N LYS A 31 -2.83 20.21 0.50
CA LYS A 31 -4.10 19.48 0.32
C LYS A 31 -4.29 18.95 -1.11
N ALA A 32 -3.19 18.54 -1.74
CA ALA A 32 -3.15 18.15 -3.13
C ALA A 32 -3.03 16.63 -3.33
N ILE A 33 -3.29 15.81 -2.30
CA ILE A 33 -2.97 14.37 -2.33
C ILE A 33 -3.72 13.57 -3.41
N ALA A 34 -4.85 14.09 -3.89
CA ALA A 34 -5.55 13.52 -5.04
C ALA A 34 -4.70 13.50 -6.33
N THR A 35 -3.67 14.36 -6.44
CA THR A 35 -2.76 14.34 -7.61
C THR A 35 -1.87 13.11 -7.65
N LEU A 36 -1.70 12.41 -6.51
CA LEU A 36 -0.92 11.18 -6.42
C LEU A 36 -1.78 9.91 -6.50
N GLU A 37 -3.11 10.02 -6.61
CA GLU A 37 -4.01 8.86 -6.64
C GLU A 37 -3.58 7.85 -7.71
N GLN A 38 -3.26 6.63 -7.27
CA GLN A 38 -2.81 5.53 -8.14
C GLN A 38 -1.63 5.86 -9.07
N THR A 39 -0.69 6.68 -8.63
CA THR A 39 0.50 7.05 -9.43
C THR A 39 1.83 6.82 -8.72
N LEU A 40 1.83 6.46 -7.44
CA LEU A 40 3.05 6.28 -6.66
C LEU A 40 3.63 4.87 -6.85
N SER A 41 4.94 4.78 -7.06
CA SER A 41 5.68 3.52 -7.11
C SER A 41 7.01 3.60 -6.36
N PHE A 42 7.58 2.46 -6.01
CA PHE A 42 8.88 2.35 -5.36
C PHE A 42 9.92 1.70 -6.27
N GLU A 43 11.11 2.28 -6.30
CA GLU A 43 12.32 1.65 -6.82
C GLU A 43 13.20 1.25 -5.63
N ILE A 44 13.19 -0.04 -5.29
CA ILE A 44 13.88 -0.57 -4.12
C ILE A 44 15.27 -1.06 -4.53
N GLN A 45 16.30 -0.34 -4.10
CA GLN A 45 17.70 -0.66 -4.37
C GLN A 45 18.25 -1.50 -3.20
N TYR A 46 17.99 -2.80 -3.26
CA TYR A 46 18.48 -3.78 -2.30
C TYR A 46 19.45 -4.75 -2.99
N PRO A 47 20.69 -4.92 -2.49
CA PRO A 47 21.65 -5.83 -3.10
C PRO A 47 21.15 -7.26 -2.98
N ARG A 48 21.14 -7.99 -4.11
CA ARG A 48 20.78 -9.40 -4.17
C ARG A 48 21.82 -10.16 -4.96
N GLU A 49 22.12 -11.37 -4.51
CA GLU A 49 22.92 -12.29 -5.30
C GLU A 49 22.20 -12.55 -6.64
N PRO A 50 22.93 -12.67 -7.76
CA PRO A 50 22.31 -12.84 -9.09
C PRO A 50 21.35 -14.02 -9.21
N ASN A 51 21.52 -15.05 -8.35
CA ASN A 51 20.72 -16.27 -8.33
C ASN A 51 19.76 -16.35 -7.13
N ASP A 52 19.59 -15.27 -6.36
CA ASP A 52 18.62 -15.24 -5.26
C ASP A 52 17.20 -15.35 -5.84
N PRO A 53 16.46 -16.45 -5.60
CA PRO A 53 15.16 -16.66 -6.22
C PRO A 53 14.04 -15.86 -5.56
N ARG A 54 14.32 -15.16 -4.46
CA ARG A 54 13.33 -14.46 -3.65
C ARG A 54 12.88 -13.17 -4.31
N GLU A 55 11.57 -12.92 -4.23
CA GLU A 55 11.01 -11.61 -4.48
C GLU A 55 11.37 -10.64 -3.35
N LEU A 56 11.35 -9.33 -3.63
CA LEU A 56 11.65 -8.31 -2.62
C LEU A 56 10.73 -8.42 -1.39
N SER A 57 9.48 -8.85 -1.59
CA SER A 57 8.50 -9.06 -0.53
C SER A 57 8.79 -10.26 0.37
N GLU A 58 9.75 -11.11 -0.01
CA GLU A 58 10.23 -12.25 0.78
C GLU A 58 11.52 -11.91 1.57
N ILE A 59 12.06 -10.69 1.42
CA ILE A 59 13.23 -10.22 2.15
C ILE A 59 12.80 -9.53 3.46
N PRO A 60 13.15 -10.09 4.64
CA PRO A 60 12.66 -9.57 5.93
C PRO A 60 12.96 -8.10 6.19
N GLU A 61 14.14 -7.61 5.81
CA GLU A 61 14.58 -6.24 6.01
C GLU A 61 13.75 -5.26 5.17
N VAL A 62 13.51 -5.61 3.90
CA VAL A 62 12.64 -4.83 3.00
C VAL A 62 11.22 -4.81 3.56
N ARG A 63 10.68 -5.97 3.96
CA ARG A 63 9.35 -6.05 4.59
C ARG A 63 9.26 -5.18 5.83
N LEU A 64 10.25 -5.22 6.71
CA LEU A 64 10.25 -4.46 7.95
C LEU A 64 10.20 -2.95 7.69
N TRP A 65 10.88 -2.47 6.65
CA TRP A 65 10.79 -1.08 6.21
C TRP A 65 9.37 -0.71 5.77
N PHE A 66 8.69 -1.57 5.01
CA PHE A 66 7.29 -1.34 4.62
C PHE A 66 6.31 -1.45 5.79
N VAL A 67 6.57 -2.33 6.76
CA VAL A 67 5.82 -2.38 8.02
C VAL A 67 5.94 -1.05 8.75
N ARG A 68 7.17 -0.51 8.87
CA ARG A 68 7.38 0.83 9.43
C ARG A 68 6.63 1.91 8.65
N LEU A 69 6.70 1.87 7.33
CA LEU A 69 6.00 2.82 6.46
C LEU A 69 4.49 2.82 6.71
N ASP A 70 3.87 1.64 6.79
CA ASP A 70 2.43 1.48 7.04
C ASP A 70 2.00 2.05 8.39
N THR A 71 2.89 2.03 9.41
CA THR A 71 2.58 2.67 10.71
C THR A 71 2.45 4.19 10.63
N ILE A 72 3.07 4.82 9.62
CA ILE A 72 3.09 6.29 9.45
C ILE A 72 2.07 6.74 8.39
N TYR A 73 1.98 6.01 7.29
CA TYR A 73 1.06 6.29 6.19
C TYR A 73 0.16 5.08 5.91
N PRO A 74 -0.72 4.67 6.83
CA PRO A 74 -1.54 3.47 6.65
C PRO A 74 -2.55 3.59 5.48
N TRP A 75 -2.78 4.81 5.01
CA TRP A 75 -3.63 5.16 3.86
C TRP A 75 -2.89 5.09 2.52
N LEU A 76 -1.59 4.74 2.50
CA LEU A 76 -0.78 4.67 1.29
C LEU A 76 -1.42 3.87 0.12
N PRO A 77 -2.20 2.78 0.33
CA PRO A 77 -2.88 2.09 -0.76
C PRO A 77 -3.69 2.98 -1.72
N PHE A 78 -4.15 4.16 -1.27
CA PHE A 78 -4.82 5.14 -2.13
C PHE A 78 -3.93 5.70 -3.25
N VAL A 79 -2.64 5.92 -2.98
CA VAL A 79 -1.72 6.56 -3.94
C VAL A 79 -0.93 5.56 -4.78
N LEU A 80 -0.87 4.28 -4.40
CA LEU A 80 -0.03 3.29 -5.08
C LEU A 80 -0.56 2.92 -6.48
N ASP A 81 0.34 2.87 -7.46
CA ASP A 81 0.05 2.48 -8.84
C ASP A 81 -0.31 0.99 -8.92
N ALA A 82 -1.61 0.70 -8.86
CA ALA A 82 -2.11 -0.67 -8.99
C ALA A 82 -1.87 -1.27 -10.39
N LYS A 83 -1.76 -0.45 -11.44
CA LYS A 83 -1.57 -0.93 -12.82
C LYS A 83 -0.18 -1.48 -13.05
N GLN A 84 0.82 -0.92 -12.38
CA GLN A 84 2.20 -1.40 -12.39
C GLN A 84 2.50 -2.44 -11.31
N GLY A 85 1.48 -2.90 -10.57
CA GLY A 85 1.63 -3.94 -9.56
C GLY A 85 2.20 -3.44 -8.22
N GLU A 86 2.27 -2.13 -7.98
CA GLU A 86 2.78 -1.57 -6.72
C GLU A 86 1.88 -1.93 -5.54
N LEU A 87 0.56 -1.79 -5.70
CA LEU A 87 -0.39 -2.09 -4.65
C LEU A 87 -0.35 -3.58 -4.22
N PRO A 88 -0.36 -4.56 -5.15
CA PRO A 88 -0.09 -5.95 -4.79
C PRO A 88 1.26 -6.15 -4.09
N ARG A 89 2.35 -5.57 -4.60
CA ARG A 89 3.67 -5.71 -3.97
C ARG A 89 3.70 -5.16 -2.55
N TYR A 90 3.13 -3.98 -2.33
CA TYR A 90 2.95 -3.39 -1.00
C TYR A 90 2.18 -4.31 -0.06
N THR A 91 1.10 -4.91 -0.55
CA THR A 91 0.30 -5.87 0.22
C THR A 91 1.12 -7.10 0.58
N ALA A 92 1.95 -7.60 -0.33
CA ALA A 92 2.84 -8.73 -0.07
C ALA A 92 3.91 -8.42 0.98
N MET A 93 4.31 -7.15 1.15
CA MET A 93 5.19 -6.73 2.24
C MET A 93 4.55 -6.88 3.62
N LEU A 94 3.22 -6.74 3.70
CA LEU A 94 2.46 -6.65 4.96
C LEU A 94 1.66 -7.92 5.28
N VAL A 95 1.32 -8.69 4.25
CA VAL A 95 0.51 -9.91 4.35
C VAL A 95 1.41 -11.13 4.07
N PRO A 96 1.32 -12.20 4.89
CA PRO A 96 1.95 -13.48 4.56
C PRO A 96 1.51 -13.95 3.18
N HIS A 97 2.45 -14.38 2.36
CA HIS A 97 2.20 -14.84 1.01
C HIS A 97 3.21 -15.92 0.61
N GLN A 98 2.91 -16.59 -0.49
CA GLN A 98 3.83 -17.43 -1.24
C GLN A 98 3.96 -16.87 -2.65
N PHE A 99 5.12 -17.06 -3.26
CA PHE A 99 5.33 -16.69 -4.65
C PHE A 99 5.36 -17.94 -5.54
N ASN A 100 4.53 -17.93 -6.58
CA ASN A 100 4.50 -18.95 -7.62
C ASN A 100 4.91 -18.32 -8.95
N ARG A 101 5.82 -18.96 -9.69
CA ARG A 101 6.33 -18.43 -10.97
C ARG A 101 5.26 -18.31 -12.06
N VAL A 102 4.19 -19.09 -11.97
CA VAL A 102 3.08 -19.13 -12.94
C VAL A 102 1.90 -18.29 -12.43
N GLU A 103 1.52 -18.48 -11.17
CA GLU A 103 0.31 -17.88 -10.59
C GLU A 103 0.57 -16.54 -9.89
N GLY A 104 1.84 -16.14 -9.74
CA GLY A 104 2.24 -14.90 -9.09
C GLY A 104 2.12 -14.97 -7.56
N ILE A 105 1.73 -13.86 -6.95
CA ILE A 105 1.62 -13.72 -5.49
C ILE A 105 0.35 -14.41 -4.99
N GLN A 106 0.51 -15.32 -4.02
CA GLN A 106 -0.58 -16.02 -3.36
C GLN A 106 -0.62 -15.63 -1.88
N TYR A 107 -1.55 -14.76 -1.51
CA TYR A 107 -1.70 -14.32 -0.12
C TYR A 107 -2.32 -15.42 0.75
N ASN A 108 -1.96 -15.43 2.03
CA ASN A 108 -2.75 -16.12 3.03
C ASN A 108 -4.16 -15.47 3.09
N PRO A 109 -5.25 -16.23 2.88
CA PRO A 109 -6.60 -15.65 2.75
C PRO A 109 -7.09 -14.90 3.99
N GLU A 110 -6.87 -15.46 5.19
CA GLU A 110 -7.32 -14.84 6.46
C GLU A 110 -6.55 -13.55 6.75
N ALA A 111 -5.23 -13.56 6.52
CA ALA A 111 -4.42 -12.37 6.71
C ALA A 111 -4.75 -11.28 5.68
N LEU A 112 -5.07 -11.66 4.44
CA LEU A 112 -5.51 -10.73 3.40
C LEU A 112 -6.86 -10.10 3.77
N GLU A 113 -7.80 -10.88 4.31
CA GLU A 113 -9.11 -10.37 4.74
C GLU A 113 -8.94 -9.31 5.83
N ILE A 114 -8.15 -9.61 6.86
CA ILE A 114 -7.85 -8.67 7.95
C ILE A 114 -7.20 -7.41 7.40
N PHE A 115 -6.25 -7.55 6.46
CA PHE A 115 -5.60 -6.43 5.80
C PHE A 115 -6.60 -5.56 5.03
N VAL A 116 -7.43 -6.15 4.18
CA VAL A 116 -8.43 -5.41 3.39
C VAL A 116 -9.39 -4.67 4.30
N MET A 117 -9.96 -5.33 5.31
CA MET A 117 -10.85 -4.68 6.28
C MET A 117 -10.15 -3.52 6.98
N ASN A 118 -8.93 -3.73 7.48
CA ASN A 118 -8.14 -2.67 8.11
C ASN A 118 -7.96 -1.46 7.16
N LYS A 119 -7.59 -1.69 5.90
CA LYS A 119 -7.39 -0.60 4.93
C LYS A 119 -8.69 0.11 4.57
N LEU A 120 -9.83 -0.59 4.51
CA LEU A 120 -11.12 0.06 4.28
C LEU A 120 -11.49 1.01 5.42
N PHE A 121 -11.29 0.62 6.68
CA PHE A 121 -11.51 1.54 7.82
C PHE A 121 -10.58 2.75 7.77
N VAL A 122 -9.27 2.51 7.61
CA VAL A 122 -8.27 3.60 7.54
C VAL A 122 -8.59 4.59 6.43
N LEU A 123 -8.88 4.08 5.22
CA LEU A 123 -9.12 4.91 4.05
C LEU A 123 -10.46 5.63 4.11
N SER A 124 -11.51 5.00 4.64
CA SER A 124 -12.80 5.65 4.87
C SER A 124 -12.61 6.93 5.69
N ASP A 125 -11.99 6.80 6.86
CA ASP A 125 -11.78 7.90 7.80
C ASP A 125 -10.82 8.95 7.25
N TRP A 126 -9.71 8.51 6.66
CA TRP A 126 -8.69 9.42 6.18
C TRP A 126 -9.16 10.19 4.95
N LEU A 127 -9.82 9.54 3.97
CA LEU A 127 -10.35 10.22 2.79
C LEU A 127 -11.46 11.22 3.15
N GLN A 128 -12.28 10.92 4.16
CA GLN A 128 -13.26 11.89 4.67
C GLN A 128 -12.57 13.16 5.20
N LYS A 129 -11.49 13.02 5.98
CA LYS A 129 -10.70 14.16 6.48
C LYS A 129 -10.03 14.96 5.36
N GLN A 130 -9.68 14.31 4.25
CA GLN A 130 -9.14 14.99 3.06
C GLN A 130 -10.22 15.60 2.15
N GLY A 131 -11.52 15.36 2.42
CA GLY A 131 -12.61 15.79 1.54
C GLY A 131 -12.71 14.99 0.23
N LEU A 132 -12.15 13.77 0.21
CA LEU A 132 -12.03 12.89 -0.96
C LEU A 132 -12.79 11.57 -0.80
N TYR A 133 -13.71 11.49 0.17
CA TYR A 133 -14.47 10.26 0.42
C TYR A 133 -15.22 9.81 -0.84
N SER A 134 -15.05 8.53 -1.19
CA SER A 134 -15.79 7.89 -2.27
C SER A 134 -15.93 6.40 -1.98
N GLN A 135 -17.18 5.95 -1.76
CA GLN A 135 -17.50 4.54 -1.59
C GLN A 135 -17.03 3.72 -2.79
N PHE A 136 -17.14 4.27 -4.01
CA PHE A 136 -16.65 3.60 -5.22
C PHE A 136 -15.15 3.30 -5.12
N ARG A 137 -14.33 4.25 -4.66
CA ARG A 137 -12.87 4.02 -4.49
C ARG A 137 -12.57 2.90 -3.51
N LEU A 138 -13.25 2.90 -2.37
CA LEU A 138 -13.08 1.88 -1.34
C LEU A 138 -13.50 0.49 -1.86
N LYS A 139 -14.65 0.42 -2.55
CA LYS A 139 -15.13 -0.82 -3.15
C LYS A 139 -14.20 -1.34 -4.24
N SER A 140 -13.70 -0.47 -5.13
CA SER A 140 -12.72 -0.83 -6.15
C SER A 140 -11.42 -1.36 -5.54
N LEU A 141 -10.96 -0.78 -4.44
CA LEU A 141 -9.78 -1.30 -3.74
C LEU A 141 -9.99 -2.72 -3.23
N ALA A 142 -11.13 -3.00 -2.59
CA ALA A 142 -11.44 -4.34 -2.09
C ALA A 142 -11.54 -5.36 -3.24
N GLN A 143 -12.14 -4.97 -4.36
CA GLN A 143 -12.29 -5.81 -5.55
C GLN A 143 -10.95 -6.17 -6.20
N LEU A 144 -9.94 -5.30 -6.14
CA LEU A 144 -8.58 -5.63 -6.60
C LEU A 144 -7.96 -6.81 -5.85
N PHE A 145 -8.43 -7.08 -4.62
CA PHE A 145 -8.03 -8.23 -3.82
C PHE A 145 -9.05 -9.37 -3.83
N GLY A 146 -10.07 -9.28 -4.69
CA GLY A 146 -11.09 -10.33 -4.85
C GLY A 146 -12.24 -10.28 -3.83
N TYR A 147 -12.38 -9.19 -3.07
CA TYR A 147 -13.47 -9.03 -2.11
C TYR A 147 -14.60 -8.18 -2.71
N ASP A 148 -15.82 -8.69 -2.70
CA ASP A 148 -17.02 -7.92 -2.99
C ASP A 148 -17.69 -7.50 -1.69
N ILE A 149 -17.61 -6.21 -1.39
CA ILE A 149 -18.08 -5.66 -0.11
C ILE A 149 -19.45 -5.01 -0.32
N ASP A 150 -20.38 -5.38 0.55
CA ASP A 150 -21.75 -4.87 0.54
C ASP A 150 -21.83 -3.38 0.84
N ASP A 151 -22.77 -2.71 0.19
CA ASP A 151 -23.00 -1.27 0.40
C ASP A 151 -23.45 -0.95 1.84
N SER A 152 -24.05 -1.93 2.54
CA SER A 152 -24.43 -1.80 3.96
C SER A 152 -23.22 -1.65 4.88
N PHE A 153 -22.09 -2.31 4.57
CA PHE A 153 -20.85 -2.14 5.32
C PHE A 153 -20.32 -0.72 5.17
N PHE A 154 -20.31 -0.16 3.96
CA PHE A 154 -19.87 1.21 3.73
C PHE A 154 -20.77 2.24 4.43
N ALA A 155 -22.07 2.00 4.50
CA ALA A 155 -22.98 2.83 5.30
C ALA A 155 -22.62 2.78 6.80
N MET A 156 -22.25 1.62 7.34
CA MET A 156 -21.84 1.46 8.74
C MET A 156 -20.55 2.24 9.05
N ILE A 157 -19.52 2.14 8.22
CA ILE A 157 -18.22 2.76 8.51
C ILE A 157 -18.22 4.28 8.25
N LYS A 158 -19.08 4.77 7.34
CA LYS A 158 -19.23 6.20 7.07
C LYS A 158 -19.91 6.96 8.21
N ASN A 159 -20.85 6.33 8.90
CA ASN A 159 -21.73 6.98 9.88
C ASN A 159 -21.13 7.15 11.29
N ASN A 160 -19.85 6.85 11.49
CA ASN A 160 -19.19 6.92 12.80
C ASN A 160 -18.62 8.31 13.15
N TYR A 161 -18.99 9.36 12.41
CA TYR A 161 -18.61 10.77 12.61
C TYR A 161 -19.74 11.72 12.18
#